data_AF-A0A2E0SEZ4-F1
#
_entry.id   AF-A0A2E0SEZ4-F1
#
_cell.length_a   1.000
_cell.length_b   1.000
_cell.length_c   1.000
_cell.angle_alpha   90.00
_cell.angle_beta   90.00
_cell.angle_gamma   90.00
#
_symmetry.space_group_name_H-M   'P 1'
#
loop_
_entity.id
_entity.type
_entity.pdbx_description
1 polymer ?
#
loop_
_entity_poly.entity_id
_entity_poly.type
_entity_poly.pdbx_seq_one_letter_code
_entity_poly.pdbx_strand_id
1 'polypeptide(L)'
;MSDEYDNTNTGVGFKPFEDQKFILQGKMDIDGTEERFAYITAVSRDGGKRIDVYQKTGALFPNDKSDNENKPDYTGTLDYKNEKKRLASWKKVHDTNGNYMSLEVTVPRDREESPTQASDSPPPKEEQNVIDTTDAEEIPF
;
A
#
# COMPACT_ATOMS: atom_id res chain seq x y z
N MET A 1 -31.00 -21.34 8.16
CA MET A 1 -29.65 -21.19 8.70
C MET A 1 -29.11 -19.91 8.10
N SER A 2 -28.79 -18.90 8.91
CA SER A 2 -28.12 -17.70 8.44
C SER A 2 -26.64 -18.06 8.28
N ASP A 3 -26.16 -18.09 7.04
CA ASP A 3 -24.73 -18.22 6.75
C ASP A 3 -24.01 -17.08 7.49
N GLU A 4 -23.25 -17.44 8.51
CA GLU A 4 -22.48 -16.51 9.31
C GLU A 4 -21.37 -15.95 8.41
N TYR A 5 -21.49 -14.67 8.05
CA TYR A 5 -20.58 -14.02 7.11
C TYR A 5 -19.21 -13.83 7.77
N ASP A 6 -18.24 -14.66 7.40
CA ASP A 6 -16.87 -14.60 7.91
C ASP A 6 -16.14 -13.36 7.36
N ASN A 7 -15.91 -12.38 8.24
CA ASN A 7 -15.25 -11.10 7.95
C ASN A 7 -13.78 -11.06 8.39
N THR A 8 -13.16 -12.20 8.72
CA THR A 8 -11.85 -12.20 9.39
C THR A 8 -10.66 -11.78 8.51
N ASN A 9 -10.82 -11.71 7.19
CA ASN A 9 -9.75 -11.36 6.23
C ASN A 9 -10.11 -10.25 5.24
N THR A 10 -11.09 -9.42 5.60
CA THR A 10 -11.52 -8.28 4.77
C THR A 10 -11.21 -6.96 5.47
N GLY A 11 -11.11 -5.90 4.69
CA GLY A 11 -10.84 -4.56 5.21
C GLY A 11 -11.25 -3.47 4.24
N VAL A 12 -11.13 -2.22 4.69
CA VAL A 12 -11.41 -1.05 3.89
C VAL A 12 -10.33 0.02 4.08
N GLY A 13 -9.94 0.66 2.99
CA GLY A 13 -9.09 1.84 2.99
C GLY A 13 -9.90 3.07 2.59
N PHE A 14 -9.83 4.11 3.42
CA PHE A 14 -10.47 5.40 3.16
C PHE A 14 -9.42 6.45 2.82
N LYS A 15 -9.88 7.58 2.26
CA LYS A 15 -9.04 8.77 2.15
C LYS A 15 -8.57 9.21 3.54
N PRO A 16 -7.34 9.72 3.67
CA PRO A 16 -6.88 10.31 4.92
C PRO A 16 -7.75 11.51 5.31
N PHE A 17 -7.81 11.81 6.60
CA PHE A 17 -8.39 13.06 7.09
C PHE A 17 -7.53 14.26 6.64
N GLU A 18 -8.10 15.47 6.61
CA GLU A 18 -7.40 16.68 6.12
C GLU A 18 -6.15 17.04 6.95
N ASP A 19 -6.16 16.68 8.22
CA ASP A 19 -5.06 16.86 9.17
C ASP A 19 -4.02 15.74 9.09
N GLN A 20 -4.27 14.68 8.31
CA GLN A 20 -3.32 13.59 8.09
C GLN A 20 -2.42 13.87 6.89
N LYS A 21 -1.19 14.33 7.16
CA LYS A 21 -0.21 14.63 6.11
C LYS A 21 1.04 13.77 6.24
N PHE A 22 1.40 13.10 5.14
CA PHE A 22 2.70 12.45 5.01
C PHE A 22 3.80 13.51 5.04
N ILE A 23 4.72 13.39 5.99
CA ILE A 23 5.77 14.38 6.21
C ILE A 23 7.16 13.82 5.93
N LEU A 24 7.42 12.55 6.24
CA LEU A 24 8.74 11.93 6.11
C LEU A 24 8.63 10.43 5.80
N GLN A 25 9.71 9.86 5.28
CA GLN A 25 9.95 8.42 5.24
C GLN A 25 11.42 8.11 5.46
N GLY A 26 11.72 6.92 5.94
CA GLY A 26 13.10 6.50 6.18
C GLY A 26 13.23 5.02 6.50
N LYS A 27 14.48 4.61 6.72
CA LYS A 27 14.84 3.27 7.18
C LYS A 27 15.24 3.35 8.66
N MET A 28 14.94 2.30 9.41
CA MET A 28 15.33 2.16 10.81
C MET A 28 15.72 0.71 11.06
N ASP A 29 16.86 0.49 11.72
CA ASP A 29 17.24 -0.84 12.21
C ASP A 29 16.50 -1.11 13.52
N ILE A 30 15.76 -2.22 13.56
CA ILE A 30 15.10 -2.74 14.76
C ILE A 30 15.58 -4.16 14.96
N ASP A 31 16.29 -4.39 16.05
CA ASP A 31 16.83 -5.71 16.42
C ASP A 31 17.66 -6.37 15.30
N GLY A 32 18.42 -5.59 14.54
CA GLY A 32 19.27 -6.06 13.44
C GLY A 32 18.53 -6.24 12.11
N THR A 33 17.27 -5.82 12.02
CA THR A 33 16.48 -5.84 10.79
C THR A 33 16.17 -4.42 10.34
N GLU A 34 16.62 -4.06 9.13
CA GLU A 34 16.31 -2.76 8.53
C GLU A 34 14.87 -2.75 8.01
N GLU A 35 14.04 -1.89 8.61
CA GLU A 35 12.64 -1.71 8.30
C GLU A 35 12.37 -0.33 7.70
N ARG A 36 11.32 -0.20 6.88
CA ARG A 36 10.93 1.08 6.25
C ARG A 36 9.73 1.69 6.95
N PHE A 37 9.82 2.97 7.27
CA PHE A 37 8.78 3.72 7.97
C PHE A 37 8.34 4.97 7.21
N ALA A 38 7.09 5.34 7.42
CA ALA A 38 6.47 6.58 7.01
C ALA A 38 5.95 7.32 8.25
N TYR A 39 6.04 8.66 8.22
CA TYR A 39 5.62 9.53 9.31
C TYR A 39 4.47 10.40 8.81
N ILE A 40 3.35 10.38 9.53
CA ILE A 40 2.11 11.06 9.16
C ILE A 40 1.69 11.93 10.35
N THR A 41 1.49 13.22 10.13
CA THR A 41 0.88 14.09 11.15
C THR A 41 -0.56 13.68 11.41
N ALA A 42 -1.06 13.87 12.63
CA ALA A 42 -2.46 13.67 12.95
C ALA A 42 -2.86 14.53 14.15
N VAL A 43 -4.16 14.78 14.31
CA VAL A 43 -4.71 15.40 15.51
C VAL A 43 -5.36 14.34 16.41
N SER A 44 -5.09 14.43 17.70
CA SER A 44 -5.71 13.60 18.74
C SER A 44 -7.11 14.10 19.08
N ARG A 45 -7.89 13.27 19.77
CA ARG A 45 -9.28 13.63 20.14
C ARG A 45 -9.35 14.90 21.01
N ASP A 46 -8.28 15.22 21.73
CA ASP A 46 -8.10 16.41 22.57
C ASP A 46 -7.56 17.64 21.80
N GLY A 47 -7.35 17.53 20.48
CA GLY A 47 -6.78 18.59 19.66
C GLY A 47 -5.25 18.64 19.63
N GLY A 48 -4.56 17.76 20.36
CA GLY A 48 -3.11 17.69 20.35
C GLY A 48 -2.55 17.20 19.00
N LYS A 49 -1.55 17.89 18.46
CA LYS A 49 -0.80 17.40 17.29
C LYS A 49 0.05 16.20 17.70
N ARG A 50 0.10 15.18 16.84
CA ARG A 50 1.01 14.03 16.97
C ARG A 50 1.54 13.59 15.62
N ILE A 51 2.54 12.70 15.65
CA ILE A 51 3.08 12.03 14.48
C ILE A 51 2.82 10.54 14.64
N ASP A 52 2.01 9.98 13.74
CA ASP A 52 1.77 8.55 13.60
C ASP A 52 2.89 7.94 12.74
N VAL A 53 3.46 6.83 13.20
CA VAL A 53 4.56 6.11 12.55
C VAL A 53 4.02 4.81 11.95
N TYR A 54 4.16 4.65 10.64
CA TYR A 54 3.67 3.49 9.90
C TYR A 54 4.84 2.68 9.35
N GLN A 55 4.86 1.37 9.59
CA GLN A 55 5.79 0.46 8.94
C GLN A 55 5.26 0.06 7.56
N LYS A 56 6.15 0.00 6.56
CA LYS A 56 5.81 -0.58 5.27
C LYS A 56 5.69 -2.10 5.40
N THR A 57 4.46 -2.60 5.37
CA THR A 57 4.16 -4.04 5.46
C THR A 57 3.80 -4.66 4.10
N GLY A 58 3.71 -3.89 3.03
CA GLY A 58 3.28 -4.44 1.75
C GLY A 58 3.33 -3.45 0.60
N ALA A 59 2.87 -3.90 -0.56
CA ALA A 59 2.69 -3.07 -1.74
C ALA A 59 1.56 -3.62 -2.61
N LEU A 60 0.80 -2.72 -3.24
CA LEU A 60 -0.23 -3.01 -4.22
C LEU A 60 0.22 -2.53 -5.59
N PHE A 61 -0.04 -3.34 -6.61
CA PHE A 61 0.25 -3.04 -8.00
C PHE A 61 -1.03 -3.11 -8.82
N PRO A 62 -1.21 -2.27 -9.86
CA PRO A 62 -2.34 -2.38 -10.77
C PRO A 62 -2.45 -3.79 -11.33
N ASN A 63 -3.67 -4.32 -11.40
CA ASN A 63 -3.95 -5.63 -11.95
C ASN A 63 -4.76 -5.49 -13.24
N ASP A 64 -4.43 -6.30 -14.25
CA ASP A 64 -5.23 -6.35 -15.47
C ASP A 64 -6.55 -7.09 -15.22
N LYS A 65 -7.65 -6.38 -15.42
CA LYS A 65 -9.00 -6.94 -15.27
C LYS A 65 -9.42 -7.69 -16.54
N SER A 66 -8.80 -7.40 -17.68
CA SER A 66 -9.20 -7.94 -18.98
C SER A 66 -10.74 -7.88 -19.11
N ASP A 67 -11.39 -8.99 -19.49
CA ASP A 67 -12.86 -9.07 -19.62
C ASP A 67 -13.59 -9.42 -18.32
N ASN A 68 -12.91 -9.46 -17.16
CA ASN A 68 -13.52 -9.85 -15.89
C ASN A 68 -13.50 -8.70 -14.88
N GLU A 69 -14.62 -7.99 -14.81
CA GLU A 69 -14.83 -6.86 -13.89
C GLU A 69 -14.77 -7.24 -12.41
N ASN A 70 -14.96 -8.53 -12.08
CA ASN A 70 -14.88 -9.02 -10.70
C ASN A 70 -13.43 -9.19 -10.22
N LYS A 71 -12.44 -9.15 -11.13
CA LYS A 71 -11.02 -9.17 -10.72
C LYS A 71 -10.67 -7.94 -9.88
N PRO A 72 -9.72 -8.06 -8.93
CA PRO A 72 -9.19 -6.92 -8.19
C PRO A 72 -8.62 -5.86 -9.13
N ASP A 73 -8.77 -4.59 -8.78
CA ASP A 73 -8.09 -3.47 -9.45
C ASP A 73 -6.60 -3.44 -9.10
N TYR A 74 -6.25 -3.89 -7.89
CA TYR A 74 -4.87 -4.00 -7.43
C TYR A 74 -4.63 -5.35 -6.75
N THR A 75 -3.41 -5.86 -6.89
CA THR A 75 -2.95 -7.03 -6.16
C THR A 75 -1.52 -6.83 -5.67
N GLY A 76 -1.13 -7.54 -4.63
CA GLY A 76 0.25 -7.53 -4.17
C GLY A 76 0.45 -8.36 -2.92
N THR A 77 1.48 -8.01 -2.16
CA THR A 77 1.91 -8.77 -0.98
C THR A 77 1.71 -7.96 0.29
N LEU A 78 1.41 -8.68 1.37
CA LEU A 78 1.33 -8.18 2.72
C LEU A 78 2.17 -9.09 3.61
N ASP A 79 3.22 -8.54 4.20
CA ASP A 79 4.02 -9.15 5.24
C ASP A 79 3.29 -8.90 6.58
N TYR A 80 2.78 -9.97 7.19
CA TYR A 80 2.04 -9.90 8.46
C TYR A 80 2.44 -11.05 9.37
N LYS A 81 2.92 -10.73 10.57
CA LYS A 81 3.41 -11.71 11.56
C LYS A 81 4.46 -12.67 10.98
N ASN A 82 5.41 -12.13 10.22
CA ASN A 82 6.48 -12.89 9.53
C ASN A 82 5.98 -13.87 8.44
N GLU A 83 4.71 -13.77 8.04
CA GLU A 83 4.14 -14.53 6.92
C GLU A 83 3.85 -13.62 5.75
N LYS A 84 4.22 -14.06 4.54
CA LYS A 84 3.79 -13.42 3.30
C LYS A 84 2.36 -13.82 3.00
N LYS A 85 1.49 -12.84 2.81
CA LYS A 85 0.10 -13.01 2.39
C LYS A 85 -0.14 -12.29 1.07
N ARG A 86 -1.15 -12.73 0.33
CA ARG A 86 -1.62 -12.02 -0.85
C ARG A 86 -2.65 -10.98 -0.42
N LEU A 87 -2.50 -9.75 -0.90
CA LEU A 87 -3.45 -8.66 -0.71
C LEU A 87 -4.12 -8.36 -2.05
N ALA A 88 -5.44 -8.35 -2.09
CA ALA A 88 -6.23 -7.88 -3.21
C ALA A 88 -7.01 -6.62 -2.82
N SER A 89 -7.22 -5.75 -3.79
CA SER A 89 -8.04 -4.57 -3.59
C SER A 89 -8.92 -4.22 -4.79
N TRP A 90 -10.11 -3.72 -4.48
CA TRP A 90 -11.07 -3.20 -5.44
C TRP A 90 -11.39 -1.75 -5.11
N LYS A 91 -11.35 -0.88 -6.12
CA LYS A 91 -11.84 0.49 -6.02
C LYS A 91 -13.37 0.46 -6.02
N LYS A 92 -13.95 1.14 -5.06
CA LYS A 92 -15.40 1.27 -4.91
C LYS A 92 -15.76 2.74 -4.69
N VAL A 93 -17.01 3.07 -5.00
CA VAL A 93 -17.59 4.39 -4.77
C VAL A 93 -18.78 4.20 -3.84
N HIS A 94 -18.88 5.03 -2.80
CA HIS A 94 -20.04 5.10 -1.93
C HIS A 94 -20.65 6.49 -2.04
N ASP A 95 -21.98 6.57 -2.14
CA ASP A 95 -22.71 7.82 -2.37
C ASP A 95 -22.36 8.91 -1.35
N THR A 96 -22.19 8.52 -0.08
CA THR A 96 -21.90 9.45 1.03
C THR A 96 -20.40 9.65 1.30
N ASN A 97 -19.58 8.60 1.13
CA ASN A 97 -18.19 8.58 1.64
C ASN A 97 -17.16 8.72 0.52
N GLY A 98 -17.63 8.87 -0.73
CA GLY A 98 -16.79 8.97 -1.91
C GLY A 98 -16.05 7.67 -2.23
N ASN A 99 -14.89 7.80 -2.84
CA ASN A 99 -14.08 6.67 -3.28
C ASN A 99 -13.39 6.00 -2.08
N TYR A 100 -13.44 4.67 -2.05
CA TYR A 100 -12.75 3.85 -1.06
C TYR A 100 -12.19 2.59 -1.72
N MET A 101 -11.33 1.88 -1.00
CA MET A 101 -10.78 0.61 -1.42
C MET A 101 -11.30 -0.51 -0.51
N SER A 102 -11.87 -1.56 -1.11
CA SER A 102 -12.14 -2.82 -0.42
C SER A 102 -10.86 -3.65 -0.45
N LEU A 103 -10.53 -4.34 0.63
CA LEU A 103 -9.33 -5.16 0.76
C LEU A 103 -9.71 -6.58 1.16
N GLU A 104 -8.97 -7.56 0.62
CA GLU A 104 -9.06 -8.97 1.01
C GLU A 104 -7.65 -9.55 1.13
N VAL A 105 -7.43 -10.30 2.20
CA VAL A 105 -6.17 -11.00 2.46
C VAL A 105 -6.39 -12.49 2.25
N THR A 106 -5.56 -13.11 1.42
CA THR A 106 -5.59 -14.56 1.21
C THR A 106 -4.20 -15.15 1.42
N VAL A 107 -4.13 -16.47 1.58
CA VAL A 107 -2.86 -17.18 1.42
C VAL A 107 -2.26 -16.89 0.03
N PRO A 108 -0.92 -16.84 -0.11
CA PRO A 108 -0.29 -16.80 -1.42
C PRO A 108 -0.82 -17.96 -2.26
N ARG A 109 -1.21 -17.68 -3.51
CA ARG A 109 -1.49 -18.75 -4.47
C ARG A 109 -0.15 -19.14 -5.09
N ASP A 110 0.15 -20.42 -5.12
CA ASP A 110 1.24 -20.92 -5.96
C ASP A 110 0.91 -20.52 -7.39
N ARG A 111 1.72 -19.62 -7.94
CA ARG A 111 1.59 -19.21 -9.32
C ARG A 111 2.12 -20.37 -10.14
N GLU A 112 1.24 -21.21 -10.68
CA GLU A 112 1.62 -22.01 -11.85
C GLU A 112 2.11 -21.03 -12.91
N GLU A 113 3.40 -21.13 -13.25
CA GLU A 113 4.05 -20.29 -14.24
C GLU A 113 3.27 -20.40 -15.56
N SER A 114 2.44 -19.40 -15.84
CA SER A 114 2.00 -19.16 -17.20
C SER A 114 3.23 -18.68 -17.98
N PRO A 115 3.64 -19.35 -19.08
CA PRO A 115 4.88 -19.03 -19.76
C PRO A 115 4.82 -17.58 -20.24
N THR A 116 5.72 -16.75 -19.70
CA THR A 116 5.93 -15.40 -20.20
C THR A 116 6.55 -15.54 -21.59
N GLN A 117 5.74 -15.27 -22.61
CA GLN A 117 6.19 -15.14 -23.98
C GLN A 117 7.19 -13.98 -24.02
N ALA A 118 8.47 -14.31 -24.24
CA ALA A 118 9.55 -13.36 -24.37
C ALA A 118 9.25 -12.42 -25.55
N SER A 119 8.80 -11.20 -25.24
CA SER A 119 8.82 -10.09 -26.19
C SER A 119 10.20 -9.49 -26.12
N ASP A 120 11.01 -9.82 -27.13
CA ASP A 120 12.31 -9.22 -27.41
C ASP A 120 12.12 -7.70 -27.59
N SER A 121 12.69 -6.92 -26.68
CA SER A 121 12.76 -5.46 -26.81
C SER A 121 14.10 -5.01 -26.20
N PRO A 122 14.88 -4.21 -26.95
CA PRO A 122 16.25 -3.84 -26.56
C PRO A 122 16.26 -2.95 -25.31
N PRO A 123 17.36 -2.99 -24.52
CA PRO A 123 17.42 -2.34 -23.20
C PRO A 123 17.27 -0.81 -23.28
N PRO A 124 16.57 -0.17 -22.31
CA PRO A 124 16.55 1.28 -22.19
C PRO A 124 17.94 1.79 -21.82
N LYS A 125 18.40 2.84 -22.51
CA LYS A 125 19.61 3.57 -22.14
C LYS A 125 19.37 4.28 -20.81
N GLU A 126 20.30 4.13 -19.88
CA GLU A 126 20.37 4.89 -18.63
C GLU A 126 20.53 6.39 -18.95
N GLU A 127 19.49 7.18 -18.70
CA GLU A 127 19.58 8.64 -18.62
C GLU A 127 19.68 9.02 -17.14
N GLN A 128 20.83 9.56 -16.77
CA GLN A 128 21.17 10.01 -15.43
C GLN A 128 20.36 11.28 -15.10
N ASN A 129 19.30 11.15 -14.30
CA ASN A 129 18.70 12.30 -13.64
C ASN A 129 19.52 12.63 -12.39
N VAL A 130 20.40 13.62 -12.55
CA VAL A 130 21.02 14.34 -11.43
C VAL A 130 19.90 15.13 -10.75
N ILE A 131 19.52 14.69 -9.55
CA ILE A 131 18.64 15.49 -8.68
C ILE A 131 19.56 16.42 -7.90
N ASP A 132 19.43 17.72 -8.18
CA ASP A 132 20.07 18.82 -7.48
C ASP A 132 19.61 18.82 -6.00
N THR A 133 20.52 18.49 -5.09
CA THR A 133 20.32 18.62 -3.64
C THR A 133 20.61 20.05 -3.21
N THR A 134 19.67 20.96 -3.49
CA THR A 134 19.62 22.27 -2.85
C THR A 134 18.16 22.66 -2.58
N ASP A 135 17.61 22.09 -1.50
CA ASP A 135 16.66 22.75 -0.59
C ASP A 135 16.32 21.78 0.55
N ALA A 136 17.29 21.67 1.45
CA ALA A 136 17.14 21.01 2.75
C ALA A 136 17.23 22.08 3.83
N GLU A 137 16.34 23.08 3.79
CA GLU A 137 16.16 24.00 4.90
C GLU A 137 14.66 24.14 5.24
N GLU A 138 14.42 24.11 6.55
CA GLU A 138 13.17 24.42 7.25
C GLU A 138 12.16 23.28 7.44
N ILE A 139 12.47 22.41 8.42
CA ILE A 139 11.46 21.67 9.19
C ILE A 139 10.99 22.60 10.31
N PRO A 140 9.75 23.12 10.33
CA PRO A 140 9.27 23.94 11.43
C PRO A 140 8.76 23.04 12.56
N PHE A 141 9.30 23.23 13.76
CA PHE A 141 8.67 22.78 15.01
C PHE A 141 7.44 23.64 15.32
#